data_AF-A0A9P7UZ45-F1
#
_entry.id   AF-A0A9P7UZ45-F1
#
_cell.length_a   1.000
_cell.length_b   1.000
_cell.length_c   1.000
_cell.angle_alpha   90.00
_cell.angle_beta   90.00
_cell.angle_gamma   90.00
#
_symmetry.space_group_name_H-M   'P 1'
#
loop_
_entity.id
_entity.type
_entity.pdbx_description
1 polymer ?
#
loop_
_entity_poly.entity_id
_entity_poly.type
_entity_poly.pdbx_seq_one_letter_code
_entity_poly.pdbx_strand_id
1 'polypeptide(L)'
;MAATSNGVDSHPTESKTCTPKASFSLENILGNDHESIEHPGAVNGSGSVASGWDEEQTKRPISDGYCVECEDQPAQILCEQCADSFCEVCFAAQHRKGSRKSHNTKLLRDLKDPSPQKKEPNEADADVSMEIGTDNDSEGEDWEPVIPGRAPAESLNSQSAVCSKVGEWFVERSMYIPLRLTLGERKYLRLLEAALSVSEYTDKIDTLGFAHSKPKRIVHQIRELCAIMSGLLLSADYKQGQELFQDRDFQSNAEFYQSIFELGRRHKIMNPDKMRTTYGKLIYLLQDSQMPEVKELLSFTCVKPIKTVHSVLQEHNALDLLHDELITVATKEIYSEGRSRREIQKDIKSKERAIEVLSARYERRGLSQESLRQCLYSIGDNHAFLRVNRDPCERMITYLKEHFHPSQAPDSKSSLAIRSGKDGARLSHDHSKQYAYVLQSLSLWREILHDMFHLWSLTEEDLLSETISYRLRDTGQGLNRVQASPKTSRMMYSILHRAQKSVGTWIGSSVIHMGDHNVPNALLFIDKYTQIYRILLPVCNTLSQIPSLAKRPALRSYIDDEFGSPEKLTREILVDFFRHGFDGSGADNFFDAGSCIDGRLTSVWNWCSNLEKKRYFPIFLLTGFVGFDGEW
;
A
#
# COMPACT_ATOMS: atom_id res chain seq x y z
N MET A 1 15.29 68.03 -53.39
CA MET A 1 15.33 67.94 -54.87
C MET A 1 15.35 66.45 -55.20
N ALA A 2 14.22 65.87 -55.60
CA ALA A 2 13.87 65.57 -57.01
C ALA A 2 14.92 64.67 -57.70
N ALA A 3 14.62 63.64 -58.47
CA ALA A 3 13.42 62.86 -58.77
C ALA A 3 13.92 61.64 -59.57
N THR A 4 13.17 60.52 -59.52
CA THR A 4 12.91 59.55 -60.60
C THR A 4 13.98 59.24 -61.67
N SER A 5 14.27 57.95 -61.91
CA SER A 5 13.69 57.19 -63.05
C SER A 5 14.49 55.94 -63.46
N ASN A 6 13.71 54.91 -63.79
CA ASN A 6 13.84 53.88 -64.84
C ASN A 6 15.01 52.89 -64.85
N GLY A 7 14.62 51.61 -64.88
CA GLY A 7 15.49 50.45 -65.06
C GLY A 7 15.62 50.00 -66.51
N VAL A 8 16.48 48.99 -66.69
CA VAL A 8 16.53 48.03 -67.81
C VAL A 8 17.15 46.73 -67.29
N ASP A 9 16.58 45.59 -67.72
CA ASP A 9 16.93 44.20 -67.38
C ASP A 9 18.34 43.75 -67.79
N SER A 10 18.93 42.86 -66.99
CA SER A 10 19.62 41.64 -67.44
C SER A 10 20.12 40.81 -66.24
N HIS A 11 19.72 39.54 -66.18
CA HIS A 11 20.27 38.55 -65.24
C HIS A 11 21.75 38.27 -65.57
N PRO A 12 22.59 38.01 -64.55
CA PRO A 12 22.91 36.62 -64.27
C PRO A 12 22.91 36.27 -62.77
N THR A 13 22.75 34.97 -62.55
CA THR A 13 22.90 34.21 -61.31
C THR A 13 24.12 34.61 -60.48
N GLU A 14 23.90 34.95 -59.19
CA GLU A 14 24.86 34.65 -58.13
C GLU A 14 24.22 34.71 -56.73
N SER A 15 24.64 33.72 -55.94
CA SER A 15 24.37 33.35 -54.54
C SER A 15 23.84 34.43 -53.58
N LYS A 16 22.63 34.21 -53.04
CA LYS A 16 22.27 34.73 -51.71
C LYS A 16 22.93 33.86 -50.64
N THR A 17 23.81 34.53 -49.91
CA THR A 17 24.45 34.07 -48.68
C THR A 17 23.41 33.65 -47.64
N CYS A 18 23.55 32.41 -47.17
CA CYS A 18 22.81 31.84 -46.06
C CYS A 18 23.33 32.47 -44.75
N THR A 19 22.43 33.01 -43.94
CA THR A 19 22.70 33.35 -42.54
C THR A 19 23.11 32.09 -41.77
N PRO A 20 24.10 32.14 -40.86
CA PRO A 20 24.57 30.95 -40.17
C PRO A 20 23.50 30.44 -39.19
N LYS A 21 23.10 29.17 -39.33
CA LYS A 21 22.24 28.45 -38.37
C LYS A 21 22.90 28.46 -36.98
N ALA A 22 22.15 28.89 -35.97
CA ALA A 22 22.61 29.00 -34.58
C ALA A 22 22.95 27.62 -33.99
N SER A 23 24.07 27.54 -33.26
CA SER A 23 24.52 26.34 -32.57
C SER A 23 23.80 26.13 -31.24
N PHE A 24 23.76 24.87 -30.79
CA PHE A 24 23.08 24.40 -29.59
C PHE A 24 23.76 24.94 -28.31
N SER A 25 23.37 26.14 -27.87
CA SER A 25 23.83 26.76 -26.63
C SER A 25 22.67 27.01 -25.66
N LEU A 26 22.99 27.04 -24.35
CA LEU A 26 22.03 27.18 -23.26
C LEU A 26 21.22 28.49 -23.31
N GLU A 27 21.79 29.55 -23.89
CA GLU A 27 21.09 30.84 -24.09
C GLU A 27 20.05 30.78 -25.21
N ASN A 28 20.25 29.96 -26.25
CA ASN A 28 19.29 29.77 -27.34
C ASN A 28 18.15 28.80 -26.99
N ILE A 29 18.32 27.98 -25.95
CA ILE A 29 17.31 27.04 -25.43
C ILE A 29 16.29 27.74 -24.51
N LEU A 30 16.59 28.95 -24.04
CA LEU A 30 15.73 29.68 -23.09
C LEU A 30 15.05 30.92 -23.72
N GLY A 31 15.23 31.16 -25.02
CA GLY A 31 14.60 32.24 -25.77
C GLY A 31 13.28 31.85 -26.44
N ASN A 32 12.47 32.86 -26.82
CA ASN A 32 11.08 32.70 -27.28
C ASN A 32 10.88 32.17 -28.72
N ASP A 33 11.93 31.81 -29.47
CA ASP A 33 11.83 31.31 -30.85
C ASP A 33 12.25 29.83 -30.93
N HIS A 34 11.32 28.91 -30.65
CA HIS A 34 11.59 27.46 -30.56
C HIS A 34 11.40 26.66 -31.86
N GLU A 35 11.07 27.29 -32.99
CA GLU A 35 10.70 26.54 -34.21
C GLU A 35 11.87 26.17 -35.13
N SER A 36 13.14 26.42 -34.76
CA SER A 36 14.28 26.17 -35.66
C SER A 36 15.56 25.60 -35.03
N ILE A 37 15.43 24.66 -34.08
CA ILE A 37 16.58 23.94 -33.50
C ILE A 37 16.60 22.47 -33.99
N GLU A 38 17.55 22.13 -34.88
CA GLU A 38 17.76 20.76 -35.39
C GLU A 38 18.79 19.99 -34.52
N HIS A 39 18.46 18.74 -34.14
CA HIS A 39 19.37 17.81 -33.47
C HIS A 39 20.41 17.26 -34.46
N PRO A 40 21.73 17.25 -34.13
CA PRO A 40 22.73 16.71 -35.04
C PRO A 40 22.71 15.17 -34.99
N GLY A 41 22.06 14.54 -35.98
CA GLY A 41 22.06 13.08 -36.10
C GLY A 41 21.18 12.44 -37.18
N ALA A 42 20.40 13.20 -37.96
CA ALA A 42 19.55 12.63 -39.00
C ALA A 42 20.01 13.09 -40.41
N VAL A 43 20.68 12.19 -41.13
CA VAL A 43 20.87 12.31 -42.58
C VAL A 43 19.68 11.62 -43.27
N ASN A 44 18.97 12.37 -44.10
CA ASN A 44 17.88 11.90 -44.95
C ASN A 44 18.40 10.92 -46.03
N GLY A 45 17.67 9.81 -46.25
CA GLY A 45 17.91 8.89 -47.36
C GLY A 45 17.06 7.63 -47.34
N SER A 46 15.79 7.78 -47.73
CA SER A 46 14.93 6.79 -48.42
C SER A 46 15.14 5.27 -48.21
N GLY A 47 14.12 4.61 -47.64
CA GLY A 47 13.68 3.28 -48.11
C GLY A 47 14.15 2.06 -47.31
N SER A 48 13.62 1.85 -46.12
CA SER A 48 13.22 0.50 -45.67
C SER A 48 12.18 0.62 -44.56
N VAL A 49 11.06 -0.08 -44.73
CA VAL A 49 9.96 -0.17 -43.78
C VAL A 49 10.42 -1.07 -42.64
N ALA A 50 10.74 -0.49 -41.48
CA ALA A 50 10.94 -1.25 -40.26
C ALA A 50 9.57 -1.59 -39.66
N SER A 51 9.16 -2.85 -39.86
CA SER A 51 7.96 -3.47 -39.31
C SER A 51 7.96 -3.40 -37.79
N GLY A 52 7.06 -2.59 -37.23
CA GLY A 52 6.67 -2.66 -35.82
C GLY A 52 5.96 -3.98 -35.56
N TRP A 53 6.38 -4.68 -34.52
CA TRP A 53 5.77 -5.92 -34.06
C TRP A 53 4.54 -5.57 -33.24
N ASP A 54 3.40 -5.48 -33.90
CA ASP A 54 2.08 -5.61 -33.32
C ASP A 54 1.17 -6.21 -34.40
N GLU A 55 0.92 -7.52 -34.34
CA GLU A 55 -0.31 -8.16 -34.82
C GLU A 55 -0.29 -9.66 -34.48
N GLU A 56 -0.80 -9.99 -33.29
CA GLU A 56 -1.82 -11.03 -33.10
C GLU A 56 -2.22 -11.07 -31.62
N GLN A 57 -2.99 -10.07 -31.18
CA GLN A 57 -3.97 -10.29 -30.12
C GLN A 57 -5.33 -10.30 -30.81
N THR A 58 -5.91 -11.49 -30.89
CA THR A 58 -7.31 -11.71 -31.27
C THR A 58 -8.19 -10.66 -30.59
N LYS A 59 -8.72 -9.72 -31.38
CA LYS A 59 -9.73 -8.74 -30.96
C LYS A 59 -10.90 -9.51 -30.33
N ARG A 60 -10.96 -9.54 -29.00
CA ARG A 60 -12.22 -9.82 -28.30
C ARG A 60 -13.05 -8.53 -28.38
N PRO A 61 -14.34 -8.61 -28.77
CA PRO A 61 -15.15 -7.41 -28.87
C PRO A 61 -15.28 -6.79 -27.48
N ILE A 62 -14.97 -5.49 -27.37
CA ILE A 62 -15.30 -4.68 -26.20
C ILE A 62 -16.81 -4.79 -26.00
N SER A 63 -17.24 -5.04 -24.76
CA SER A 63 -18.66 -5.02 -24.41
C SER A 63 -19.23 -3.63 -24.69
N ASP A 64 -20.12 -3.51 -25.69
CA ASP A 64 -20.81 -2.25 -26.01
C ASP A 64 -21.40 -1.61 -24.74
N GLY A 65 -21.06 -0.33 -24.49
CA GLY A 65 -21.56 0.44 -23.36
C GLY A 65 -20.66 0.55 -22.13
N TYR A 66 -19.48 -0.08 -22.10
CA TYR A 66 -18.51 0.05 -21.00
C TYR A 66 -17.28 0.88 -21.37
N CYS A 67 -16.60 1.45 -20.38
CA CYS A 67 -15.40 2.25 -20.55
C CYS A 67 -14.27 1.44 -21.18
N VAL A 68 -13.64 1.99 -22.23
CA VAL A 68 -12.53 1.36 -22.95
C VAL A 68 -11.27 1.13 -22.09
N GLU A 69 -11.11 1.89 -21.00
CA GLU A 69 -9.92 1.83 -20.14
C GLU A 69 -10.07 0.89 -18.96
N CYS A 70 -11.19 0.98 -18.23
CA CYS A 70 -11.38 0.14 -17.05
C CYS A 70 -12.23 -1.09 -17.30
N GLU A 71 -13.02 -1.13 -18.38
CA GLU A 71 -14.00 -2.17 -18.70
C GLU A 71 -15.03 -2.49 -17.59
N ASP A 72 -15.05 -1.70 -16.52
CA ASP A 72 -15.75 -2.01 -15.26
C ASP A 72 -16.92 -1.06 -15.02
N GLN A 73 -16.87 0.14 -15.60
CA GLN A 73 -17.88 1.18 -15.46
C GLN A 73 -18.53 1.46 -16.81
N PRO A 74 -19.83 1.79 -16.86
CA PRO A 74 -20.49 2.20 -18.09
C PRO A 74 -19.80 3.44 -18.67
N ALA A 75 -19.63 3.48 -19.99
CA ALA A 75 -19.05 4.63 -20.65
C ALA A 75 -20.06 5.78 -20.69
N GLN A 76 -19.67 6.92 -20.13
CA GLN A 76 -20.52 8.10 -19.99
C GLN A 76 -19.98 9.30 -20.76
N ILE A 77 -18.69 9.29 -21.09
CA ILE A 77 -18.00 10.39 -21.77
C ILE A 77 -17.35 9.86 -23.04
N LEU A 78 -17.81 10.33 -24.19
CA LEU A 78 -17.12 10.13 -25.45
C LEU A 78 -16.14 11.30 -25.66
N CYS A 79 -14.86 10.98 -25.84
CA CYS A 79 -13.88 11.97 -26.26
C CYS A 79 -13.85 12.04 -27.79
N GLU A 80 -14.16 13.20 -28.37
CA GLU A 80 -14.29 13.34 -29.83
C GLU A 80 -12.94 13.19 -30.56
N GLN A 81 -11.84 13.60 -29.91
CA GLN A 81 -10.49 13.53 -30.47
C GLN A 81 -9.83 12.17 -30.30
N CYS A 82 -10.16 11.43 -29.22
CA CYS A 82 -9.70 10.05 -29.06
C CYS A 82 -10.61 9.05 -29.78
N ALA A 83 -11.83 9.46 -30.15
CA ALA A 83 -12.90 8.57 -30.65
C ALA A 83 -13.27 7.44 -29.68
N ASP A 84 -12.89 7.57 -28.42
CA ASP A 84 -12.95 6.55 -27.39
C ASP A 84 -13.98 6.90 -26.31
N SER A 85 -14.63 5.86 -25.79
CA SER A 85 -15.70 5.95 -24.78
C SER A 85 -15.14 5.64 -23.39
N PHE A 86 -15.15 6.63 -22.51
CA PHE A 86 -14.59 6.56 -21.16
C PHE A 86 -15.68 6.66 -20.08
N CYS A 87 -15.43 6.10 -18.90
CA CYS A 87 -16.10 6.53 -17.68
C CYS A 87 -15.46 7.86 -17.20
N GLU A 88 -16.19 8.63 -16.39
CA GLU A 88 -15.73 9.93 -15.93
C GLU A 88 -14.38 9.87 -15.19
N VAL A 89 -14.14 8.83 -14.40
CA VAL A 89 -12.88 8.64 -13.65
C VAL A 89 -11.69 8.44 -14.59
N CYS A 90 -11.81 7.55 -15.57
CA CYS A 90 -10.75 7.29 -16.54
C CYS A 90 -10.55 8.51 -17.46
N PHE A 91 -11.63 9.19 -17.85
CA PHE A 91 -11.55 10.42 -18.61
C PHE A 91 -10.78 11.50 -17.83
N ALA A 92 -11.20 11.80 -16.59
CA ALA A 92 -10.57 12.80 -15.74
C ALA A 92 -9.11 12.47 -15.45
N ALA A 93 -8.74 11.20 -15.31
CA ALA A 93 -7.36 10.77 -15.08
C ALA A 93 -6.48 10.94 -16.33
N GLN A 94 -6.93 10.47 -17.49
CA GLN A 94 -6.16 10.53 -18.73
C GLN A 94 -6.10 11.93 -19.35
N HIS A 95 -7.13 12.74 -19.12
CA HIS A 95 -7.25 14.10 -19.67
C HIS A 95 -6.78 15.17 -18.67
N ARG A 96 -6.15 14.76 -17.55
CA ARG A 96 -5.58 15.68 -16.55
C ARG A 96 -4.26 16.33 -16.98
N LYS A 97 -3.47 15.69 -17.85
CA LYS A 97 -2.09 16.09 -18.20
C LYS A 97 -1.83 16.02 -19.72
N GLY A 98 -1.00 16.93 -20.23
CA GLY A 98 -0.53 16.92 -21.63
C GLY A 98 -1.51 17.54 -22.65
N SER A 99 -1.29 17.24 -23.93
CA SER A 99 -2.11 17.73 -25.07
C SER A 99 -3.57 17.26 -25.03
N ARG A 100 -3.88 16.23 -24.23
CA ARG A 100 -5.23 15.67 -24.06
C ARG A 100 -6.15 16.52 -23.18
N LYS A 101 -5.63 17.55 -22.50
CA LYS A 101 -6.42 18.44 -21.63
C LYS A 101 -7.44 19.30 -22.39
N SER A 102 -7.19 19.57 -23.67
CA SER A 102 -8.07 20.38 -24.54
C SER A 102 -9.02 19.55 -25.40
N HIS A 103 -9.17 18.26 -25.11
CA HIS A 103 -10.10 17.42 -25.84
C HIS A 103 -11.56 17.75 -25.46
N ASN A 104 -12.43 17.79 -26.46
CA ASN A 104 -13.86 18.03 -26.30
C ASN A 104 -14.57 16.72 -25.92
N THR A 105 -15.62 16.86 -25.12
CA THR A 105 -16.37 15.74 -24.58
C THR A 105 -17.84 15.82 -24.91
N LYS A 106 -18.43 14.65 -25.15
CA LYS A 106 -19.87 14.47 -25.30
C LYS A 106 -20.39 13.48 -24.27
N LEU A 107 -21.38 13.89 -23.48
CA LEU A 107 -22.03 13.04 -22.47
C LEU A 107 -23.00 12.05 -23.12
N LEU A 108 -22.79 10.77 -22.89
CA LEU A 108 -23.70 9.68 -23.24
C LEU A 108 -24.73 9.56 -22.09
N ARG A 109 -25.97 9.99 -22.32
CA ARG A 109 -27.07 9.81 -21.35
C ARG A 109 -27.72 8.44 -21.53
N ASP A 110 -27.96 7.74 -20.41
CA ASP A 110 -28.46 6.36 -20.32
C ASP A 110 -29.72 6.07 -21.17
N LEU A 111 -29.62 5.06 -22.03
CA LEU A 111 -30.79 4.39 -22.63
C LEU A 111 -30.94 2.99 -22.03
N LYS A 112 -32.16 2.76 -21.53
CA LYS A 112 -32.67 1.57 -20.82
C LYS A 112 -32.65 0.28 -21.65
N ASP A 113 -32.60 -0.84 -20.91
CA ASP A 113 -32.76 -2.27 -21.29
C ASP A 113 -33.59 -2.58 -22.54
N PRO A 114 -33.25 -3.70 -23.23
CA PRO A 114 -34.26 -4.75 -23.34
C PRO A 114 -33.75 -6.19 -23.10
N SER A 115 -34.70 -6.96 -22.56
CA SER A 115 -34.67 -8.38 -22.16
C SER A 115 -34.85 -9.38 -23.36
N PRO A 116 -34.96 -10.71 -23.16
CA PRO A 116 -34.15 -11.74 -23.81
C PRO A 116 -34.86 -12.50 -24.96
N GLN A 117 -34.10 -13.11 -25.87
CA GLN A 117 -34.63 -14.11 -26.81
C GLN A 117 -34.00 -15.50 -26.63
N LYS A 118 -34.91 -16.47 -26.51
CA LYS A 118 -34.76 -17.92 -26.38
C LYS A 118 -34.16 -18.57 -27.62
N LYS A 119 -33.45 -19.69 -27.43
CA LYS A 119 -33.50 -20.89 -28.30
C LYS A 119 -32.95 -22.12 -27.53
N GLU A 120 -33.83 -23.09 -27.31
CA GLU A 120 -33.54 -24.52 -27.07
C GLU A 120 -33.70 -25.27 -28.43
N PRO A 121 -33.59 -26.62 -28.48
CA PRO A 121 -32.44 -27.47 -28.17
C PRO A 121 -32.16 -28.43 -29.37
N ASN A 122 -31.15 -29.29 -29.28
CA ASN A 122 -31.21 -30.63 -29.89
C ASN A 122 -30.29 -31.61 -29.16
N GLU A 123 -30.86 -32.78 -28.90
CA GLU A 123 -30.34 -33.95 -28.17
C GLU A 123 -29.61 -34.97 -29.08
N ALA A 124 -29.09 -35.99 -28.41
CA ALA A 124 -28.77 -37.37 -28.82
C ALA A 124 -27.30 -37.61 -29.26
N ASP A 125 -26.60 -38.67 -28.84
CA ASP A 125 -26.86 -39.78 -27.91
C ASP A 125 -25.56 -40.56 -27.65
N ALA A 126 -25.50 -41.27 -26.50
CA ALA A 126 -24.85 -42.57 -26.19
C ALA A 126 -23.34 -42.81 -26.53
N ASP A 127 -22.53 -43.62 -25.83
CA ASP A 127 -22.75 -44.68 -24.84
C ASP A 127 -21.44 -44.95 -24.05
N VAL A 128 -21.59 -45.72 -22.98
CA VAL A 128 -20.70 -46.07 -21.86
C VAL A 128 -19.64 -47.12 -22.21
N SER A 129 -18.48 -47.08 -21.54
CA SER A 129 -17.83 -48.32 -21.04
C SER A 129 -17.01 -48.04 -19.77
N MET A 130 -17.28 -48.85 -18.75
CA MET A 130 -16.55 -48.96 -17.48
C MET A 130 -15.40 -49.97 -17.63
N GLU A 131 -14.27 -49.73 -16.97
CA GLU A 131 -13.43 -50.80 -16.44
C GLU A 131 -12.96 -50.44 -15.01
N ILE A 132 -13.08 -51.45 -14.14
CA ILE A 132 -12.68 -51.48 -12.73
C ILE A 132 -11.32 -52.19 -12.65
N GLY A 133 -10.42 -51.67 -11.81
CA GLY A 133 -9.19 -52.35 -11.41
C GLY A 133 -8.74 -51.88 -10.03
N THR A 134 -8.50 -52.83 -9.14
CA THR A 134 -8.49 -52.80 -7.66
C THR A 134 -7.13 -52.46 -7.01
N ASP A 135 -7.21 -51.86 -5.82
CA ASP A 135 -6.40 -51.93 -4.57
C ASP A 135 -4.93 -52.39 -4.59
N ASN A 136 -4.04 -51.66 -3.89
CA ASN A 136 -3.46 -52.12 -2.61
C ASN A 136 -2.64 -51.03 -1.87
N ASP A 137 -2.80 -50.98 -0.55
CA ASP A 137 -2.02 -50.21 0.43
C ASP A 137 -0.67 -50.89 0.74
N SER A 138 0.33 -50.11 1.20
CA SER A 138 1.11 -50.39 2.43
C SER A 138 2.23 -49.37 2.67
N GLU A 139 2.31 -48.92 3.92
CA GLU A 139 3.34 -48.09 4.54
C GLU A 139 4.68 -48.81 4.73
N GLY A 140 5.75 -48.04 5.00
CA GLY A 140 7.04 -48.52 5.49
C GLY A 140 8.07 -47.40 5.68
N GLU A 141 8.20 -46.90 6.92
CA GLU A 141 9.31 -46.06 7.39
C GLU A 141 10.57 -46.91 7.62
N ASP A 142 11.76 -46.42 7.24
CA ASP A 142 12.97 -46.59 8.05
C ASP A 142 14.07 -45.56 7.73
N TRP A 143 14.85 -45.20 8.75
CA TRP A 143 15.84 -44.11 8.80
C TRP A 143 17.29 -44.61 8.64
N GLU A 144 18.16 -43.85 7.97
CA GLU A 144 19.64 -43.90 8.19
C GLU A 144 20.40 -42.69 7.55
N PRO A 145 21.70 -42.44 7.81
CA PRO A 145 22.22 -41.33 8.64
C PRO A 145 22.80 -40.09 7.92
N VAL A 146 22.99 -39.02 8.70
CA VAL A 146 23.37 -37.64 8.30
C VAL A 146 24.86 -37.47 7.97
N ILE A 147 25.14 -36.93 6.78
CA ILE A 147 26.41 -36.27 6.36
C ILE A 147 26.06 -34.83 5.94
N PRO A 148 26.90 -33.79 6.22
CA PRO A 148 26.48 -32.40 6.15
C PRO A 148 26.37 -31.92 4.70
N GLY A 149 25.16 -31.94 4.17
CA GLY A 149 24.79 -31.40 2.87
C GLY A 149 23.65 -30.40 3.00
N ARG A 150 23.92 -29.17 2.53
CA ARG A 150 23.00 -28.11 2.07
C ARG A 150 21.52 -28.31 2.42
N ALA A 151 21.01 -27.48 3.33
CA ALA A 151 19.60 -27.45 3.74
C ALA A 151 18.65 -27.36 2.52
N PRO A 152 17.54 -28.13 2.50
CA PRO A 152 16.50 -27.98 1.51
C PRO A 152 15.82 -26.62 1.65
N ALA A 153 15.71 -25.91 0.53
CA ALA A 153 14.99 -24.65 0.44
C ALA A 153 13.48 -24.91 0.41
N GLU A 154 12.81 -24.72 1.54
CA GLU A 154 11.35 -24.59 1.59
C GLU A 154 10.95 -23.12 1.71
N SER A 155 10.32 -22.65 0.62
CA SER A 155 9.41 -21.51 0.45
C SER A 155 9.74 -20.16 1.12
N LEU A 156 10.70 -19.45 0.53
CA LEU A 156 10.75 -17.98 0.53
C LEU A 156 10.38 -17.49 -0.88
N ASN A 157 9.11 -17.59 -1.25
CA ASN A 157 8.63 -17.10 -2.55
C ASN A 157 8.49 -15.57 -2.53
N SER A 158 9.62 -14.89 -2.71
CA SER A 158 9.82 -13.57 -3.35
C SER A 158 11.20 -13.03 -2.97
N GLN A 159 12.28 -13.75 -3.33
CA GLN A 159 13.64 -13.22 -3.21
C GLN A 159 14.39 -13.33 -4.53
N SER A 160 14.94 -12.18 -4.92
CA SER A 160 15.73 -11.94 -6.12
C SER A 160 16.99 -12.82 -6.16
N ALA A 161 17.38 -13.23 -7.37
CA ALA A 161 18.41 -14.23 -7.69
C ALA A 161 19.84 -14.02 -7.11
N VAL A 162 20.44 -15.06 -6.54
CA VAL A 162 21.90 -15.39 -6.55
C VAL A 162 22.87 -14.42 -5.83
N CYS A 163 23.32 -14.87 -4.65
CA CYS A 163 24.64 -14.72 -3.99
C CYS A 163 25.32 -13.35 -3.80
N SER A 164 24.78 -12.24 -4.29
CA SER A 164 25.19 -10.86 -3.95
C SER A 164 24.09 -10.06 -3.23
N LYS A 165 22.93 -10.67 -2.93
CA LYS A 165 21.68 -9.92 -2.72
C LYS A 165 21.15 -9.83 -1.28
N VAL A 166 21.62 -10.65 -0.35
CA VAL A 166 21.03 -10.69 1.00
C VAL A 166 21.47 -9.47 1.81
N GLY A 167 22.77 -9.13 1.79
CA GLY A 167 23.29 -7.96 2.49
C GLY A 167 22.70 -6.66 1.99
N GLU A 168 22.64 -6.47 0.67
CA GLU A 168 22.03 -5.28 0.04
C GLU A 168 20.56 -5.12 0.46
N TRP A 169 19.80 -6.21 0.51
CA TRP A 169 18.41 -6.20 0.97
C TRP A 169 18.29 -5.72 2.42
N PHE A 170 19.14 -6.20 3.33
CA PHE A 170 19.15 -5.72 4.72
C PHE A 170 19.58 -4.25 4.83
N VAL A 171 20.55 -3.81 4.03
CA VAL A 171 20.98 -2.40 3.98
C VAL A 171 19.84 -1.50 3.58
N GLU A 172 19.22 -1.74 2.42
CA GLU A 172 18.11 -0.93 1.92
C GLU A 172 16.96 -0.91 2.92
N ARG A 173 16.57 -2.08 3.44
CA ARG A 173 15.42 -2.18 4.35
C ARG A 173 15.69 -1.53 5.71
N SER A 174 16.92 -1.62 6.23
CA SER A 174 17.31 -1.02 7.51
C SER A 174 17.21 0.51 7.52
N MET A 175 17.23 1.17 6.36
CA MET A 175 17.05 2.62 6.23
C MET A 175 15.66 3.06 6.70
N TYR A 176 14.67 2.18 6.61
CA TYR A 176 13.27 2.46 6.94
C TYR A 176 12.77 1.70 8.17
N ILE A 177 13.58 0.84 8.77
CA ILE A 177 13.24 0.13 10.02
C ILE A 177 13.56 1.04 11.20
N PRO A 178 12.55 1.54 11.94
CA PRO A 178 12.80 2.34 13.12
C PRO A 178 13.42 1.51 14.23
N LEU A 179 14.26 2.14 15.05
CA LEU A 179 14.87 1.46 16.18
C LEU A 179 13.82 1.16 17.26
N ARG A 180 13.89 -0.01 17.89
CA ARG A 180 12.95 -0.46 18.91
C ARG A 180 13.00 0.46 20.12
N LEU A 181 11.86 0.77 20.74
CA LEU A 181 11.86 1.56 21.98
C LEU A 181 12.44 0.76 23.16
N THR A 182 13.35 1.39 23.91
CA THR A 182 13.82 0.93 25.21
C THR A 182 12.73 1.04 26.27
N LEU A 183 12.92 0.39 27.42
CA LEU A 183 11.99 0.49 28.55
C LEU A 183 11.86 1.93 29.07
N GLY A 184 12.94 2.70 29.03
CA GLY A 184 12.92 4.13 29.39
C GLY A 184 12.09 4.95 28.41
N GLU A 185 12.33 4.80 27.11
CA GLU A 185 11.59 5.51 26.06
C GLU A 185 10.09 5.20 26.08
N ARG A 186 9.69 3.96 26.43
CA ARG A 186 8.27 3.60 26.59
C ARG A 186 7.56 4.41 27.69
N LYS A 187 8.28 4.91 28.71
CA LYS A 187 7.68 5.81 29.71
C LYS A 187 7.34 7.16 29.09
N TYR A 188 8.24 7.72 28.29
CA TYR A 188 8.01 8.98 27.58
C TYR A 188 6.97 8.86 26.45
N LEU A 189 6.86 7.70 25.81
CA LEU A 189 5.75 7.43 24.89
C LEU A 189 4.39 7.53 25.60
N ARG A 190 4.25 6.91 26.79
CA ARG A 190 3.01 6.99 27.57
C ARG A 190 2.70 8.44 28.01
N LEU A 191 3.74 9.21 28.34
CA LEU A 191 3.60 10.64 28.63
C LEU A 191 3.02 11.40 27.43
N LEU A 192 3.56 11.16 26.23
CA LEU A 192 3.07 11.76 25.00
C LEU A 192 1.63 11.36 24.70
N GLU A 193 1.31 10.06 24.78
CA GLU A 193 -0.05 9.56 24.53
C GLU A 193 -1.06 10.17 25.52
N ALA A 194 -0.70 10.25 26.80
CA ALA A 194 -1.53 10.89 27.80
C ALA A 194 -1.76 12.38 27.48
N ALA A 195 -0.71 13.11 27.11
CA ALA A 195 -0.82 14.53 26.74
C ALA A 195 -1.67 14.74 25.47
N LEU A 196 -1.50 13.90 24.44
CA LEU A 196 -2.29 13.97 23.21
C LEU A 196 -3.76 13.58 23.43
N SER A 197 -4.04 12.70 24.39
CA SER A 197 -5.40 12.25 24.69
C SER A 197 -6.27 13.37 25.26
N VAL A 198 -5.70 14.24 26.09
CA VAL A 198 -6.38 15.40 26.68
C VAL A 198 -6.31 16.67 25.81
N SER A 199 -5.53 16.63 24.72
CA SER A 199 -5.36 17.77 23.82
C SER A 199 -6.51 17.89 22.83
N GLU A 200 -7.09 19.09 22.74
CA GLU A 200 -8.11 19.49 21.76
C GLU A 200 -7.49 20.20 20.53
N TYR A 201 -6.24 19.86 20.19
CA TYR A 201 -5.44 20.57 19.18
C TYR A 201 -6.18 20.75 17.86
N THR A 202 -6.65 19.66 17.26
CA THR A 202 -7.32 19.68 15.95
C THR A 202 -8.61 20.49 16.00
N ASP A 203 -9.37 20.37 17.09
CA ASP A 203 -10.66 21.06 17.26
C ASP A 203 -10.50 22.59 17.37
N LYS A 204 -9.35 23.05 17.89
CA LYS A 204 -9.03 24.48 18.01
C LYS A 204 -8.37 25.06 16.75
N ILE A 205 -7.62 24.26 15.99
CA ILE A 205 -6.84 24.72 14.83
C ILE A 205 -7.60 24.56 13.50
N ASP A 206 -8.26 23.43 13.29
CA ASP A 206 -8.90 23.06 12.02
C ASP A 206 -10.35 23.56 11.98
N THR A 207 -10.50 24.87 12.09
CA THR A 207 -11.80 25.56 12.16
C THR A 207 -11.83 26.78 11.23
N LEU A 208 -13.03 27.06 10.69
CA LEU A 208 -13.26 28.22 9.82
C LEU A 208 -13.70 29.42 10.67
N GLY A 209 -13.01 30.57 10.55
CA GLY A 209 -13.53 31.87 11.02
C GLY A 209 -13.12 32.36 12.41
N PHE A 210 -11.82 32.46 12.71
CA PHE A 210 -11.34 33.07 13.98
C PHE A 210 -10.78 34.49 13.81
N ALA A 211 -10.90 35.30 14.88
CA ALA A 211 -10.39 36.67 14.96
C ALA A 211 -8.86 36.78 15.16
N HIS A 212 -8.17 35.72 15.62
CA HIS A 212 -6.72 35.69 15.81
C HIS A 212 -5.98 35.08 14.62
N SER A 213 -4.74 35.51 14.37
CA SER A 213 -3.90 34.92 13.31
C SER A 213 -3.61 33.44 13.59
N LYS A 214 -3.82 32.58 12.59
CA LYS A 214 -3.63 31.12 12.67
C LYS A 214 -2.28 30.70 13.27
N PRO A 215 -1.12 31.32 12.91
CA PRO A 215 0.17 30.95 13.49
C PRO A 215 0.25 31.15 15.01
N LYS A 216 -0.32 32.25 15.54
CA LYS A 216 -0.32 32.51 16.99
C LYS A 216 -1.13 31.46 17.75
N ARG A 217 -2.24 30.98 17.17
CA ARG A 217 -3.06 29.90 17.76
C ARG A 217 -2.29 28.58 17.80
N ILE A 218 -1.63 28.23 16.70
CA ILE A 218 -0.77 27.03 16.62
C ILE A 218 0.29 27.06 17.73
N VAL A 219 1.04 28.16 17.84
CA VAL A 219 2.10 28.33 18.86
C VAL A 219 1.52 28.21 20.27
N HIS A 220 0.37 28.82 20.54
CA HIS A 220 -0.30 28.70 21.83
C HIS A 220 -0.68 27.25 22.15
N GLN A 221 -1.23 26.52 21.19
CA GLN A 221 -1.61 25.11 21.37
C GLN A 221 -0.40 24.18 21.53
N ILE A 222 0.69 24.42 20.82
CA ILE A 222 1.95 23.67 21.00
C ILE A 222 2.51 23.91 22.41
N ARG A 223 2.52 25.16 22.88
CA ARG A 223 2.95 25.50 24.25
C ARG A 223 2.04 24.88 25.32
N GLU A 224 0.73 24.84 25.09
CA GLU A 224 -0.24 24.15 25.95
C GLU A 224 0.08 22.65 26.06
N LEU A 225 0.34 21.97 24.94
CA LEU A 225 0.73 20.56 24.94
C LEU A 225 2.05 20.33 25.69
N CYS A 226 3.06 21.17 25.45
CA CYS A 226 4.34 21.09 26.16
C CYS A 226 4.19 21.32 27.67
N ALA A 227 3.31 22.22 28.09
CA ALA A 227 3.00 22.45 29.49
C ALA A 227 2.29 21.24 30.13
N ILE A 228 1.35 20.59 29.41
CA ILE A 228 0.69 19.36 29.86
C ILE A 228 1.72 18.24 30.07
N MET A 229 2.62 18.03 29.09
CA MET A 229 3.70 17.04 29.22
C MET A 229 4.62 17.34 30.41
N SER A 230 5.01 18.60 30.60
CA SER A 230 5.85 19.01 31.73
C SER A 230 5.15 18.77 33.07
N GLY A 231 3.86 19.12 33.18
CA GLY A 231 3.07 18.93 34.41
C GLY A 231 2.87 17.45 34.76
N LEU A 232 2.61 16.60 33.76
CA LEU A 232 2.53 15.15 33.94
C LEU A 232 3.88 14.55 34.34
N LEU A 233 4.98 15.01 33.74
CA LEU A 233 6.31 14.54 34.11
C LEU A 233 6.68 14.96 35.54
N LEU A 234 6.41 16.20 35.94
CA LEU A 234 6.62 16.68 37.31
C LEU A 234 5.85 15.84 38.34
N SER A 235 4.65 15.38 37.98
CA SER A 235 3.84 14.53 38.84
C SER A 235 4.39 13.10 38.95
N ALA A 236 5.10 12.61 37.93
CA ALA A 236 5.65 11.26 37.89
C ALA A 236 7.12 11.17 38.38
N ASP A 237 7.94 12.17 38.08
CA ASP A 237 9.33 12.34 38.48
C ASP A 237 9.58 13.81 38.83
N TYR A 238 9.53 14.11 40.13
CA TYR A 238 9.67 15.46 40.64
C TYR A 238 10.98 16.13 40.21
N LYS A 239 12.09 15.38 40.19
CA LYS A 239 13.40 15.95 39.90
C LYS A 239 13.51 16.33 38.43
N GLN A 240 13.19 15.41 37.52
CA GLN A 240 13.22 15.68 36.08
C GLN A 240 12.21 16.76 35.69
N GLY A 241 11.00 16.72 36.26
CA GLY A 241 10.00 17.74 35.98
C GLY A 241 10.42 19.12 36.50
N GLN A 242 11.07 19.20 37.66
CA GLN A 242 11.55 20.46 38.21
C GLN A 242 12.64 21.09 37.32
N GLU A 243 13.55 20.29 36.76
CA GLU A 243 14.56 20.75 35.79
C GLU A 243 13.88 21.39 34.56
N LEU A 244 12.88 20.72 33.98
CA LEU A 244 12.07 21.26 32.87
C LEU A 244 11.31 22.55 33.22
N PHE A 245 10.82 22.67 34.46
CA PHE A 245 10.07 23.84 34.92
C PHE A 245 10.95 25.03 35.30
N GLN A 246 12.17 24.80 35.81
CA GLN A 246 13.08 25.85 36.27
C GLN A 246 13.50 26.78 35.11
N ASP A 247 13.71 26.20 33.93
CA ASP A 247 14.18 26.99 32.79
C ASP A 247 13.11 27.91 32.21
N ARG A 248 11.80 27.65 32.45
CA ARG A 248 10.61 28.38 31.92
C ARG A 248 10.65 28.75 30.43
N ASP A 249 11.67 28.31 29.71
CA ASP A 249 12.00 28.59 28.35
C ASP A 249 11.88 27.28 27.56
N PHE A 250 10.97 27.29 26.60
CA PHE A 250 10.70 26.14 25.75
C PHE A 250 11.88 25.86 24.81
N GLN A 251 12.69 26.87 24.50
CA GLN A 251 13.85 26.73 23.63
C GLN A 251 14.94 25.91 24.32
N SER A 252 15.21 26.18 25.60
CA SER A 252 16.17 25.42 26.41
C SER A 252 15.82 23.91 26.51
N ASN A 253 14.53 23.58 26.39
CA ASN A 253 14.01 22.21 26.46
C ASN A 253 13.68 21.59 25.09
N ALA A 254 14.12 22.20 23.99
CA ALA A 254 13.78 21.77 22.64
C ALA A 254 14.13 20.31 22.35
N GLU A 255 15.32 19.86 22.76
CA GLU A 255 15.79 18.48 22.53
C GLU A 255 14.90 17.43 23.21
N PHE A 256 14.40 17.74 24.40
CA PHE A 256 13.48 16.87 25.14
C PHE A 256 12.18 16.67 24.37
N TYR A 257 11.53 17.77 23.96
CA TYR A 257 10.27 17.69 23.20
C TYR A 257 10.44 17.03 21.83
N GLN A 258 11.50 17.39 21.10
CA GLN A 258 11.84 16.75 19.82
C GLN A 258 12.00 15.24 19.97
N SER A 259 12.69 14.80 21.02
CA SER A 259 12.89 13.38 21.31
C SER A 259 11.54 12.70 21.56
N ILE A 260 10.68 13.27 22.40
CA ILE A 260 9.35 12.70 22.68
C ILE A 260 8.50 12.60 21.41
N PHE A 261 8.44 13.65 20.58
CA PHE A 261 7.69 13.62 19.33
C PHE A 261 8.24 12.58 18.34
N GLU A 262 9.57 12.43 18.26
CA GLU A 262 10.21 11.34 17.50
C GLU A 262 9.80 9.96 18.02
N LEU A 263 9.74 9.75 19.34
CA LEU A 263 9.32 8.47 19.93
C LEU A 263 7.91 8.08 19.49
N GLY A 264 6.96 9.04 19.47
CA GLY A 264 5.60 8.80 19.00
C GLY A 264 5.56 8.37 17.54
N ARG A 265 6.33 9.02 16.68
CA ARG A 265 6.45 8.70 15.25
C ARG A 265 7.07 7.33 15.02
N ARG A 266 8.19 7.06 15.69
CA ARG A 266 8.89 5.77 15.67
C ARG A 266 7.99 4.63 16.13
N HIS A 267 7.24 4.83 17.22
CA HIS A 267 6.29 3.85 17.72
C HIS A 267 5.18 3.53 16.73
N LYS A 268 4.60 4.56 16.10
CA LYS A 268 3.53 4.41 15.11
C LYS A 268 3.97 3.66 13.87
N ILE A 269 5.15 3.94 13.32
CA ILE A 269 5.67 3.21 12.15
C ILE A 269 5.85 1.72 12.48
N MET A 270 6.43 1.42 13.64
CA MET A 270 6.63 0.03 14.07
C MET A 270 5.32 -0.70 14.36
N ASN A 271 4.30 0.03 14.82
CA ASN A 271 3.02 -0.53 15.25
C ASN A 271 1.86 0.29 14.62
N PRO A 272 1.58 0.12 13.31
CA PRO A 272 0.58 0.94 12.62
C PRO A 272 -0.83 0.83 13.22
N ASP A 273 -1.12 -0.20 14.01
CA ASP A 273 -2.40 -0.41 14.68
C ASP A 273 -2.59 0.42 15.96
N LYS A 274 -1.51 0.95 16.53
CA LYS A 274 -1.51 1.75 17.77
C LYS A 274 -1.70 3.24 17.49
N MET A 275 -1.91 4.02 18.55
CA MET A 275 -2.16 5.47 18.49
C MET A 275 -3.27 5.89 17.50
N ARG A 276 -4.35 5.11 17.39
CA ARG A 276 -5.42 5.31 16.39
C ARG A 276 -6.05 6.71 16.46
N THR A 277 -6.30 7.21 17.67
CA THR A 277 -6.96 8.51 17.92
C THR A 277 -5.99 9.65 18.18
N THR A 278 -4.74 9.35 18.53
CA THR A 278 -3.75 10.35 19.01
C THR A 278 -2.71 10.70 17.95
N TYR A 279 -2.33 9.77 17.07
CA TYR A 279 -1.27 10.02 16.10
C TYR A 279 -1.64 11.09 15.06
N GLY A 280 -2.90 11.13 14.61
CA GLY A 280 -3.39 12.20 13.73
C GLY A 280 -3.17 13.59 14.33
N LYS A 281 -3.45 13.76 15.63
CA LYS A 281 -3.17 15.02 16.35
C LYS A 281 -1.68 15.33 16.38
N LEU A 282 -0.84 14.34 16.68
CA LEU A 282 0.62 14.50 16.71
C LEU A 282 1.15 14.96 15.36
N ILE A 283 0.82 14.25 14.27
CA ILE A 283 1.41 14.56 12.96
C ILE A 283 0.89 15.90 12.41
N TYR A 284 -0.37 16.26 12.68
CA TYR A 284 -0.92 17.57 12.28
C TYR A 284 -0.32 18.73 13.09
N LEU A 285 -0.04 18.52 14.37
CA LEU A 285 0.72 19.47 15.17
C LEU A 285 2.13 19.65 14.60
N LEU A 286 2.81 18.57 14.27
CA LEU A 286 4.15 18.63 13.70
C LEU A 286 4.15 19.26 12.31
N GLN A 287 3.14 18.97 11.49
CA GLN A 287 2.93 19.61 10.18
C GLN A 287 2.77 21.13 10.33
N ASP A 288 1.96 21.60 11.28
CA ASP A 288 1.80 23.03 11.54
C ASP A 288 3.08 23.67 12.11
N SER A 289 3.84 22.92 12.91
CA SER A 289 5.15 23.37 13.43
C SER A 289 6.19 23.61 12.33
N GLN A 290 5.95 23.08 11.11
CA GLN A 290 6.85 23.31 9.98
C GLN A 290 6.69 24.68 9.33
N MET A 291 5.60 25.41 9.61
CA MET A 291 5.36 26.73 9.03
C MET A 291 6.44 27.74 9.50
N PRO A 292 7.02 28.56 8.59
CA PRO A 292 8.08 29.50 8.95
C PRO A 292 7.70 30.45 10.09
N GLU A 293 6.49 31.00 10.09
CA GLU A 293 6.04 31.93 11.14
C GLU A 293 5.89 31.22 12.50
N VAL A 294 5.57 29.92 12.50
CA VAL A 294 5.44 29.12 13.72
C VAL A 294 6.82 28.76 14.28
N LYS A 295 7.77 28.38 13.42
CA LYS A 295 9.17 28.12 13.82
C LYS A 295 9.81 29.36 14.46
N GLU A 296 9.60 30.54 13.88
CA GLU A 296 10.12 31.80 14.41
C GLU A 296 9.55 32.08 15.81
N LEU A 297 8.23 31.95 15.98
CA LEU A 297 7.54 32.19 17.25
C LEU A 297 7.83 31.13 18.33
N LEU A 298 8.12 29.89 17.95
CA LEU A 298 8.55 28.84 18.87
C LEU A 298 10.03 28.96 19.24
N SER A 299 10.85 29.54 18.34
CA SER A 299 12.31 29.64 18.47
C SER A 299 13.05 28.28 18.49
N PHE A 300 12.37 27.19 18.11
CA PHE A 300 12.95 25.87 17.86
C PHE A 300 12.08 25.04 16.90
N THR A 301 12.64 23.96 16.35
CA THR A 301 11.90 22.98 15.52
C THR A 301 11.34 21.84 16.37
N CYS A 302 10.08 21.44 16.16
CA CYS A 302 9.52 20.28 16.85
C CYS A 302 9.89 18.95 16.19
N VAL A 303 10.40 18.96 14.96
CA VAL A 303 10.65 17.75 14.16
C VAL A 303 12.14 17.44 14.12
N LYS A 304 12.47 16.20 14.49
CA LYS A 304 13.79 15.57 14.31
C LYS A 304 13.65 14.34 13.39
N PRO A 305 14.71 13.94 12.66
CA PRO A 305 14.71 12.69 11.90
C PRO A 305 14.46 11.47 12.79
N ILE A 306 13.76 10.46 12.26
CA ILE A 306 13.52 9.20 12.96
C ILE A 306 14.82 8.43 13.10
N LYS A 307 15.03 7.84 14.27
CA LYS A 307 16.16 6.94 14.53
C LYS A 307 15.87 5.58 13.91
N THR A 308 16.65 5.18 12.92
CA THR A 308 16.52 3.89 12.23
C THR A 308 17.68 2.96 12.55
N VAL A 309 17.54 1.68 12.23
CA VAL A 309 18.63 0.72 12.39
C VAL A 309 19.85 1.16 11.58
N HIS A 310 19.62 1.59 10.32
CA HIS A 310 20.69 2.11 9.47
C HIS A 310 21.38 3.33 10.08
N SER A 311 20.64 4.33 10.57
CA SER A 311 21.25 5.56 11.08
C SER A 311 22.18 5.29 12.27
N VAL A 312 21.80 4.36 13.16
CA VAL A 312 22.62 3.97 14.32
C VAL A 312 23.88 3.22 13.91
N LEU A 313 23.75 2.27 12.99
CA LEU A 313 24.90 1.49 12.50
C LEU A 313 25.85 2.37 11.69
N GLN A 314 25.33 3.30 10.89
CA GLN A 314 26.11 4.25 10.11
C GLN A 314 26.91 5.20 11.00
N GLU A 315 26.29 5.76 12.05
CA GLU A 315 26.95 6.67 13.01
C GLU A 315 28.19 6.03 13.67
N HIS A 316 28.18 4.70 13.82
CA HIS A 316 29.25 3.95 14.48
C HIS A 316 30.11 3.12 13.51
N ASN A 317 29.98 3.33 12.19
CA ASN A 317 30.68 2.57 11.15
C ASN A 317 30.54 1.04 11.31
N ALA A 318 29.33 0.57 11.57
CA ALA A 318 29.00 -0.83 11.82
C ALA A 318 28.02 -1.42 10.77
N LEU A 319 27.93 -0.82 9.57
CA LEU A 319 27.05 -1.30 8.49
C LEU A 319 27.43 -2.69 7.96
N ASP A 320 28.68 -3.13 8.18
CA ASP A 320 29.15 -4.47 7.85
C ASP A 320 28.33 -5.58 8.54
N LEU A 321 27.68 -5.28 9.68
CA LEU A 321 26.77 -6.21 10.35
C LEU A 321 25.62 -6.64 9.44
N LEU A 322 25.14 -5.75 8.56
CA LEU A 322 24.01 -6.02 7.65
C LEU A 322 24.38 -6.98 6.52
N HIS A 323 25.68 -7.16 6.27
CA HIS A 323 26.20 -8.09 5.27
C HIS A 323 26.61 -9.45 5.87
N ASP A 324 26.60 -9.60 7.20
CA ASP A 324 26.98 -10.85 7.86
C ASP A 324 25.93 -11.94 7.63
N GLU A 325 26.36 -13.14 7.24
CA GLU A 325 25.48 -14.27 6.96
C GLU A 325 24.61 -14.68 8.17
N LEU A 326 25.07 -14.42 9.39
CA LEU A 326 24.32 -14.73 10.61
C LEU A 326 23.10 -13.81 10.80
N ILE A 327 23.00 -12.68 10.10
CA ILE A 327 21.87 -11.75 10.27
C ILE A 327 20.54 -12.39 9.91
N THR A 328 20.52 -13.25 8.89
CA THR A 328 19.30 -13.98 8.49
C THR A 328 18.84 -14.89 9.62
N VAL A 329 19.75 -15.58 10.31
CA VAL A 329 19.42 -16.46 11.45
C VAL A 329 19.02 -15.64 12.67
N ALA A 330 19.74 -14.55 12.96
CA ALA A 330 19.50 -13.68 14.10
C ALA A 330 18.13 -12.96 14.04
N THR A 331 17.64 -12.68 12.83
CA THR A 331 16.41 -11.92 12.61
C THR A 331 15.24 -12.78 12.13
N LYS A 332 15.45 -14.09 11.89
CA LYS A 332 14.42 -15.02 11.41
C LYS A 332 13.22 -15.07 12.37
N GLU A 333 12.02 -15.11 11.79
CA GLU A 333 10.78 -15.33 12.52
C GLU A 333 10.56 -16.83 12.80
N ILE A 334 10.11 -17.16 14.00
CA ILE A 334 9.97 -18.55 14.46
C ILE A 334 8.50 -18.95 14.39
N TYR A 335 8.17 -19.83 13.45
CA TYR A 335 6.84 -20.39 13.29
C TYR A 335 6.58 -21.50 14.31
N SER A 336 5.41 -21.47 14.95
CA SER A 336 4.95 -22.47 15.92
C SER A 336 3.94 -23.45 15.35
N GLU A 337 3.23 -23.10 14.28
CA GLU A 337 2.15 -23.90 13.70
C GLU A 337 2.66 -25.22 13.14
N GLY A 338 2.06 -26.34 13.57
CA GLY A 338 2.37 -27.68 13.06
C GLY A 338 3.72 -28.26 13.50
N ARG A 339 4.48 -27.56 14.36
CA ARG A 339 5.86 -27.94 14.72
C ARG A 339 5.99 -28.46 16.14
N SER A 340 6.97 -29.34 16.37
CA SER A 340 7.26 -29.85 17.70
C SER A 340 7.92 -28.78 18.58
N ARG A 341 7.66 -28.84 19.90
CA ARG A 341 8.33 -27.94 20.88
C ARG A 341 9.85 -28.02 20.80
N ARG A 342 10.40 -29.20 20.45
CA ARG A 342 11.86 -29.42 20.34
C ARG A 342 12.47 -28.65 19.18
N GLU A 343 11.81 -28.64 18.02
CA GLU A 343 12.28 -27.90 16.84
C GLU A 343 12.21 -26.39 17.07
N ILE A 344 11.10 -25.92 17.65
CA ILE A 344 10.94 -24.51 18.03
C ILE A 344 12.05 -24.09 18.99
N GLN A 345 12.35 -24.89 20.01
CA GLN A 345 13.42 -24.58 20.96
C GLN A 345 14.82 -24.60 20.32
N LYS A 346 15.05 -25.47 19.32
CA LYS A 346 16.30 -25.51 18.56
C LYS A 346 16.50 -24.22 17.77
N ASP A 347 15.47 -23.74 17.10
CA ASP A 347 15.50 -22.50 16.33
C ASP A 347 15.69 -21.28 17.24
N ILE A 348 14.99 -21.23 18.39
CA ILE A 348 15.16 -20.18 19.41
C ILE A 348 16.63 -20.10 19.85
N LYS A 349 17.22 -21.24 20.23
CA LYS A 349 18.63 -21.30 20.66
C LYS A 349 19.60 -20.89 19.55
N SER A 350 19.31 -21.25 18.30
CA SER A 350 20.12 -20.85 17.16
C SER A 350 20.05 -19.34 16.92
N LYS A 351 18.86 -18.75 17.03
CA LYS A 351 18.62 -17.31 16.90
C LYS A 351 19.34 -16.52 18.00
N GLU A 352 19.17 -16.92 19.26
CA GLU A 352 19.84 -16.29 20.41
C GLU A 352 21.36 -16.35 20.28
N ARG A 353 21.91 -17.51 19.89
CA ARG A 353 23.35 -17.65 19.65
C ARG A 353 23.84 -16.75 18.53
N ALA A 354 23.10 -16.65 17.42
CA ALA A 354 23.46 -15.76 16.31
C ALA A 354 23.47 -14.29 16.74
N ILE A 355 22.48 -13.86 17.53
CA ILE A 355 22.40 -12.50 18.09
C ILE A 355 23.62 -12.23 18.97
N GLU A 356 24.00 -13.16 19.86
CA GLU A 356 25.15 -12.98 20.75
C GLU A 356 26.49 -12.94 20.01
N VAL A 357 26.66 -13.77 18.98
CA VAL A 357 27.88 -13.74 18.16
C VAL A 357 28.00 -12.41 17.41
N LEU A 358 26.90 -11.92 16.84
CA LEU A 358 26.88 -10.65 16.12
C LEU A 358 27.11 -9.45 17.05
N SER A 359 26.43 -9.42 18.20
CA SER A 359 26.56 -8.31 19.16
C SER A 359 27.99 -8.20 19.70
N ALA A 360 28.66 -9.32 19.98
CA ALA A 360 30.04 -9.34 20.43
C ALA A 360 31.05 -8.97 19.33
N ARG A 361 30.84 -9.45 18.10
CA ARG A 361 31.76 -9.21 16.96
C ARG A 361 31.75 -7.75 16.50
N TYR A 362 30.58 -7.14 16.47
CA TYR A 362 30.37 -5.79 15.95
C TYR A 362 30.34 -4.72 17.04
N GLU A 363 30.69 -5.05 18.29
CA GLU A 363 30.86 -4.08 19.35
C GLU A 363 31.92 -3.04 18.95
N ARG A 364 31.62 -1.76 19.17
CA ARG A 364 32.49 -0.62 18.86
C ARG A 364 32.43 0.39 19.98
N ARG A 365 33.38 1.32 20.01
CA ARG A 365 33.34 2.46 20.93
C ARG A 365 32.07 3.29 20.66
N GLY A 366 31.22 3.44 21.68
CA GLY A 366 29.93 4.12 21.57
C GLY A 366 28.76 3.22 21.15
N LEU A 367 29.03 2.03 20.62
CA LEU A 367 28.02 1.06 20.22
C LEU A 367 28.11 -0.21 21.09
N SER A 368 27.31 -0.22 22.16
CA SER A 368 27.25 -1.34 23.09
C SER A 368 26.63 -2.59 22.47
N GLN A 369 26.92 -3.76 23.05
CA GLN A 369 26.24 -5.01 22.67
C GLN A 369 24.72 -4.90 22.79
N GLU A 370 24.21 -4.17 23.79
CA GLU A 370 22.77 -3.99 23.96
C GLU A 370 22.15 -3.16 22.84
N SER A 371 22.86 -2.13 22.37
CA SER A 371 22.45 -1.34 21.21
C SER A 371 22.43 -2.19 19.92
N LEU A 372 23.40 -3.09 19.76
CA LEU A 372 23.43 -4.04 18.64
C LEU A 372 22.28 -5.05 18.71
N ARG A 373 22.00 -5.61 19.90
CA ARG A 373 20.83 -6.46 20.13
C ARG A 373 19.55 -5.71 19.80
N GLN A 374 19.41 -4.45 20.23
CA GLN A 374 18.27 -3.59 19.90
C GLN A 374 18.09 -3.43 18.38
N CYS A 375 19.16 -3.19 17.62
CA CYS A 375 19.12 -3.13 16.16
C CYS A 375 18.63 -4.46 15.54
N LEU A 376 19.16 -5.60 15.99
CA LEU A 376 18.74 -6.92 15.51
C LEU A 376 17.28 -7.23 15.86
N TYR A 377 16.84 -6.87 17.06
CA TYR A 377 15.44 -6.99 17.47
C TYR A 377 14.52 -6.12 16.62
N SER A 378 14.92 -4.91 16.24
CA SER A 378 14.13 -4.06 15.33
C SER A 378 13.93 -4.68 13.96
N ILE A 379 14.96 -5.33 13.40
CA ILE A 379 14.83 -6.06 12.14
C ILE A 379 13.89 -7.26 12.33
N GLY A 380 14.03 -7.99 13.44
CA GLY A 380 13.11 -9.06 13.81
C GLY A 380 11.65 -8.58 13.95
N ASP A 381 11.43 -7.42 14.58
CA ASP A 381 10.10 -6.81 14.72
C ASP A 381 9.51 -6.46 13.34
N ASN A 382 10.33 -6.02 12.37
CA ASN A 382 9.88 -5.83 11.00
C ASN A 382 9.48 -7.15 10.30
N HIS A 383 10.20 -8.25 10.53
CA HIS A 383 9.79 -9.56 10.03
C HIS A 383 8.49 -10.06 10.68
N ALA A 384 8.32 -9.84 11.99
CA ALA A 384 7.08 -10.14 12.69
C ALA A 384 5.90 -9.31 12.13
N PHE A 385 6.14 -8.02 11.84
CA PHE A 385 5.15 -7.18 11.16
C PHE A 385 4.75 -7.78 9.81
N LEU A 386 5.71 -8.14 8.96
CA LEU A 386 5.45 -8.76 7.66
C LEU A 386 4.61 -10.03 7.79
N ARG A 387 4.95 -10.91 8.73
CA ARG A 387 4.20 -12.14 8.98
C ARG A 387 2.74 -11.85 9.31
N VAL A 388 2.49 -10.94 10.25
CA VAL A 388 1.12 -10.67 10.72
C VAL A 388 0.32 -9.90 9.67
N ASN A 389 0.97 -8.98 8.94
CA ASN A 389 0.28 -8.03 8.07
C ASN A 389 0.21 -8.49 6.62
N ARG A 390 1.35 -8.89 6.04
CA ARG A 390 1.48 -9.23 4.62
C ARG A 390 1.07 -10.68 4.33
N ASP A 391 1.49 -11.64 5.16
CA ASP A 391 1.29 -13.06 4.85
C ASP A 391 -0.20 -13.50 4.77
N PRO A 392 -1.17 -12.86 5.46
CA PRO A 392 -2.59 -13.11 5.19
C PRO A 392 -2.98 -12.88 3.72
N CYS A 393 -2.38 -11.91 3.02
CA CYS A 393 -2.61 -11.74 1.58
C CYS A 393 -2.13 -12.96 0.79
N GLU A 394 -0.94 -13.49 1.11
CA GLU A 394 -0.40 -14.67 0.45
C GLU A 394 -1.26 -15.91 0.72
N ARG A 395 -1.72 -16.09 1.96
CA ARG A 395 -2.65 -17.18 2.32
C ARG A 395 -3.95 -17.10 1.54
N MET A 396 -4.53 -15.91 1.41
CA MET A 396 -5.75 -15.72 0.61
C MET A 396 -5.52 -15.98 -0.88
N ILE A 397 -4.34 -15.63 -1.42
CA ILE A 397 -3.95 -15.97 -2.80
C ILE A 397 -3.84 -17.50 -2.96
N THR A 398 -3.24 -18.20 -1.99
CA THR A 398 -3.17 -19.67 -1.99
C THR A 398 -4.56 -20.28 -1.97
N TYR A 399 -5.46 -19.84 -1.09
CA TYR A 399 -6.84 -20.33 -1.07
C TYR A 399 -7.58 -20.07 -2.39
N LEU A 400 -7.35 -18.92 -3.03
CA LEU A 400 -7.93 -18.63 -4.35
C LEU A 400 -7.44 -19.65 -5.39
N LYS A 401 -6.14 -19.93 -5.45
CA LYS A 401 -5.53 -20.84 -6.43
C LYS A 401 -5.86 -22.32 -6.18
N GLU A 402 -5.98 -22.72 -4.92
CA GLU A 402 -6.27 -24.12 -4.56
C GLU A 402 -7.75 -24.47 -4.78
N HIS A 403 -8.66 -23.54 -4.51
CA HIS A 403 -10.10 -23.82 -4.54
C HIS A 403 -10.80 -23.42 -5.84
N PHE A 404 -10.18 -22.59 -6.68
CA PHE A 404 -10.81 -22.07 -7.90
C PHE A 404 -9.87 -22.19 -9.12
N HIS A 405 -10.43 -22.64 -10.24
CA HIS A 405 -9.71 -22.64 -11.51
C HIS A 405 -9.81 -21.24 -12.16
N PRO A 406 -8.76 -20.71 -12.82
CA PRO A 406 -8.76 -19.33 -13.34
C PRO A 406 -9.82 -19.01 -14.41
N SER A 407 -10.31 -20.02 -15.12
CA SER A 407 -11.22 -19.85 -16.26
C SER A 407 -12.49 -20.69 -16.21
N GLN A 408 -12.57 -21.69 -15.34
CA GLN A 408 -13.66 -22.66 -15.35
C GLN A 408 -14.27 -22.77 -13.96
N ALA A 409 -15.59 -22.65 -13.89
CA ALA A 409 -16.34 -22.97 -12.67
C ALA A 409 -16.98 -24.35 -12.86
N PRO A 410 -16.63 -25.36 -12.04
CA PRO A 410 -17.21 -26.70 -12.17
C PRO A 410 -18.73 -26.72 -11.90
N ASP A 411 -19.22 -25.75 -11.13
CA ASP A 411 -20.63 -25.60 -10.82
C ASP A 411 -21.00 -24.13 -10.55
N SER A 412 -22.29 -23.81 -10.64
CA SER A 412 -22.81 -22.45 -10.42
C SER A 412 -22.50 -21.91 -9.00
N LYS A 413 -22.40 -22.80 -8.00
CA LYS A 413 -22.09 -22.39 -6.62
C LYS A 413 -20.61 -22.06 -6.43
N SER A 414 -19.70 -22.70 -7.17
CA SER A 414 -18.26 -22.37 -7.14
C SER A 414 -17.85 -21.26 -8.11
N SER A 415 -18.76 -20.75 -8.96
CA SER A 415 -18.47 -19.60 -9.82
C SER A 415 -18.07 -18.36 -9.00
N LEU A 416 -17.32 -17.44 -9.58
CA LEU A 416 -17.01 -16.14 -8.96
C LEU A 416 -17.73 -14.99 -9.67
N ALA A 417 -18.59 -15.29 -10.64
CA ALA A 417 -19.26 -14.25 -11.42
C ALA A 417 -20.14 -13.35 -10.54
N ILE A 418 -20.05 -12.05 -10.78
CA ILE A 418 -20.84 -11.00 -10.13
C ILE A 418 -21.56 -10.17 -11.20
N ARG A 419 -22.72 -9.62 -10.87
CA ARG A 419 -23.50 -8.78 -11.78
C ARG A 419 -23.99 -7.54 -11.06
N SER A 420 -23.75 -6.38 -11.66
CA SER A 420 -24.20 -5.10 -11.14
C SER A 420 -25.71 -5.11 -10.85
N GLY A 421 -26.08 -4.58 -9.68
CA GLY A 421 -27.46 -4.54 -9.17
C GLY A 421 -27.96 -5.83 -8.51
N LYS A 422 -27.19 -6.93 -8.56
CA LYS A 422 -27.53 -8.19 -7.89
C LYS A 422 -26.74 -8.31 -6.58
N ASP A 423 -27.43 -8.65 -5.49
CA ASP A 423 -26.83 -8.87 -4.17
C ASP A 423 -25.96 -7.70 -3.67
N GLY A 424 -26.22 -6.49 -4.15
CA GLY A 424 -25.48 -5.27 -3.80
C GLY A 424 -24.21 -5.01 -4.62
N ALA A 425 -23.85 -5.91 -5.54
CA ALA A 425 -22.69 -5.73 -6.42
C ALA A 425 -22.86 -4.50 -7.32
N ARG A 426 -21.78 -3.75 -7.52
CA ARG A 426 -21.73 -2.60 -8.43
C ARG A 426 -20.97 -2.90 -9.72
N LEU A 427 -20.04 -3.85 -9.67
CA LEU A 427 -19.28 -4.34 -10.82
C LEU A 427 -19.98 -5.54 -11.47
N SER A 428 -19.70 -5.76 -12.75
CA SER A 428 -20.18 -6.91 -13.53
C SER A 428 -18.99 -7.67 -14.11
N HIS A 429 -18.66 -8.82 -13.54
CA HIS A 429 -17.54 -9.66 -13.96
C HIS A 429 -18.02 -11.10 -14.19
N ASP A 430 -17.53 -11.74 -15.25
CA ASP A 430 -17.60 -13.19 -15.35
C ASP A 430 -16.64 -13.85 -14.33
N HIS A 431 -16.64 -15.17 -14.28
CA HIS A 431 -15.79 -15.91 -13.33
C HIS A 431 -14.29 -15.63 -13.52
N SER A 432 -13.82 -15.58 -14.76
CA SER A 432 -12.40 -15.40 -15.05
C SER A 432 -11.93 -13.98 -14.74
N LYS A 433 -12.76 -12.99 -15.08
CA LYS A 433 -12.54 -11.58 -14.76
C LYS A 433 -12.55 -11.36 -13.24
N GLN A 434 -13.50 -11.94 -12.51
CA GLN A 434 -13.51 -11.83 -11.04
C GLN A 434 -12.29 -12.51 -10.41
N TYR A 435 -11.94 -13.72 -10.84
CA TYR A 435 -10.76 -14.43 -10.35
C TYR A 435 -9.49 -13.59 -10.51
N ALA A 436 -9.26 -13.05 -11.71
CA ALA A 436 -8.11 -12.19 -12.00
C ALA A 436 -8.16 -10.89 -11.18
N TYR A 437 -9.34 -10.29 -11.02
CA TYR A 437 -9.54 -9.07 -10.23
C TYR A 437 -9.23 -9.25 -8.73
N VAL A 438 -9.60 -10.39 -8.15
CA VAL A 438 -9.26 -10.75 -6.76
C VAL A 438 -7.75 -11.00 -6.64
N LEU A 439 -7.18 -11.81 -7.53
CA LEU A 439 -5.76 -12.17 -7.51
C LEU A 439 -4.86 -10.95 -7.58
N GLN A 440 -5.12 -10.02 -8.50
CA GLN A 440 -4.34 -8.78 -8.64
C GLN A 440 -4.49 -7.85 -7.43
N SER A 441 -5.67 -7.82 -6.79
CA SER A 441 -5.93 -6.94 -5.64
C SER A 441 -5.18 -7.44 -4.41
N LEU A 442 -5.24 -8.75 -4.13
CA LEU A 442 -4.46 -9.37 -3.06
C LEU A 442 -2.95 -9.26 -3.31
N SER A 443 -2.52 -9.42 -4.57
CA SER A 443 -1.11 -9.27 -4.95
C SER A 443 -0.62 -7.84 -4.73
N LEU A 444 -1.41 -6.84 -5.12
CA LEU A 444 -1.10 -5.43 -4.86
C LEU A 444 -0.99 -5.17 -3.35
N TRP A 445 -1.96 -5.62 -2.56
CA TRP A 445 -1.95 -5.45 -1.11
C TRP A 445 -0.75 -6.10 -0.45
N ARG A 446 -0.33 -7.28 -0.92
CA ARG A 446 0.91 -7.92 -0.47
C ARG A 446 2.13 -7.03 -0.71
N GLU A 447 2.27 -6.45 -1.90
CA GLU A 447 3.41 -5.56 -2.21
C GLU A 447 3.37 -4.26 -1.38
N ILE A 448 2.18 -3.66 -1.19
CA ILE A 448 2.02 -2.48 -0.32
C ILE A 448 2.47 -2.79 1.11
N LEU A 449 2.01 -3.91 1.68
CA LEU A 449 2.33 -4.31 3.05
C LEU A 449 3.80 -4.73 3.18
N HIS A 450 4.41 -5.27 2.11
CA HIS A 450 5.85 -5.55 2.06
C HIS A 450 6.69 -4.28 2.28
N ASP A 451 6.27 -3.18 1.66
CA ASP A 451 6.95 -1.87 1.68
C ASP A 451 6.37 -0.87 2.70
N MET A 452 5.50 -1.33 3.61
CA MET A 452 4.73 -0.45 4.51
C MET A 452 5.61 0.52 5.32
N PHE A 453 6.74 0.08 5.86
CA PHE A 453 7.61 0.96 6.67
C PHE A 453 8.26 2.06 5.82
N HIS A 454 8.66 1.73 4.59
CA HIS A 454 9.20 2.70 3.64
C HIS A 454 8.10 3.68 3.21
N LEU A 455 6.91 3.18 2.84
CA LEU A 455 5.75 4.01 2.54
C LEU A 455 5.39 4.97 3.70
N TRP A 456 5.50 4.53 4.95
CA TRP A 456 5.24 5.38 6.11
C TRP A 456 6.28 6.47 6.28
N SER A 457 7.55 6.16 6.06
CA SER A 457 8.61 7.17 6.07
C SER A 457 8.36 8.25 5.01
N LEU A 458 8.01 7.86 3.79
CA LEU A 458 7.66 8.80 2.72
C LEU A 458 6.39 9.60 3.01
N THR A 459 5.41 8.97 3.67
CA THR A 459 4.16 9.62 4.11
C THR A 459 4.47 10.75 5.08
N GLU A 460 5.30 10.50 6.10
CA GLU A 460 5.72 11.55 7.02
C GLU A 460 6.56 12.63 6.35
N GLU A 461 7.45 12.26 5.42
CA GLU A 461 8.25 13.24 4.67
C GLU A 461 7.38 14.17 3.81
N ASP A 462 6.32 13.65 3.18
CA ASP A 462 5.38 14.48 2.43
C ASP A 462 4.56 15.37 3.38
N LEU A 463 4.04 14.81 4.48
CA LEU A 463 3.25 15.56 5.46
C LEU A 463 4.03 16.69 6.13
N LEU A 464 5.29 16.42 6.49
CA LEU A 464 6.19 17.35 7.19
C LEU A 464 7.07 18.16 6.23
N SER A 465 6.73 18.20 4.94
CA SER A 465 7.47 18.99 3.96
C SER A 465 7.43 20.48 4.26
N GLU A 466 8.60 21.12 4.33
CA GLU A 466 8.72 22.58 4.48
C GLU A 466 8.35 23.33 3.19
N THR A 467 8.32 22.63 2.06
CA THR A 467 8.10 23.22 0.73
C THR A 467 6.67 23.05 0.23
N ILE A 468 5.99 21.97 0.64
CA ILE A 468 4.64 21.64 0.19
C ILE A 468 3.68 21.86 1.35
N SER A 469 2.92 22.95 1.31
CA SER A 469 1.92 23.25 2.33
C SER A 469 0.57 22.58 2.04
N TYR A 470 -0.19 22.33 3.11
CA TYR A 470 -1.57 21.85 3.01
C TYR A 470 -2.56 23.02 2.85
N ARG A 471 -3.75 22.71 2.35
CA ARG A 471 -4.91 23.62 2.33
C ARG A 471 -6.06 22.98 3.09
N LEU A 472 -6.59 23.69 4.08
CA LEU A 472 -7.79 23.26 4.78
C LEU A 472 -9.00 23.51 3.88
N ARG A 473 -9.71 22.46 3.47
CA ARG A 473 -10.86 22.53 2.55
C ARG A 473 -11.92 21.53 2.95
N ASP A 474 -13.17 21.91 2.76
CA ASP A 474 -14.25 20.94 2.76
C ASP A 474 -14.14 20.09 1.48
N THR A 475 -14.14 18.78 1.67
CA THR A 475 -13.96 17.77 0.63
C THR A 475 -15.28 17.09 0.24
N GLY A 476 -16.40 17.47 0.87
CA GLY A 476 -17.65 16.72 0.82
C GLY A 476 -17.72 15.60 1.87
N GLN A 477 -16.56 15.15 2.38
CA GLN A 477 -16.42 14.22 3.51
C GLN A 477 -16.10 14.96 4.83
N GLY A 478 -16.32 16.27 4.85
CA GLY A 478 -15.91 17.15 5.94
C GLY A 478 -14.63 17.92 5.65
N LEU A 479 -14.23 18.69 6.67
CA LEU A 479 -13.10 19.62 6.62
C LEU A 479 -11.78 18.86 6.76
N ASN A 480 -10.98 18.84 5.71
CA ASN A 480 -9.75 18.06 5.65
C ASN A 480 -8.54 18.93 5.28
N ARG A 481 -7.37 18.57 5.80
CA ARG A 481 -6.07 19.11 5.38
C ARG A 481 -5.67 18.44 4.07
N VAL A 482 -5.89 19.12 2.95
CA VAL A 482 -5.57 18.62 1.61
C VAL A 482 -4.11 18.97 1.26
N GLN A 483 -3.25 17.98 1.03
CA GLN A 483 -1.83 18.18 0.74
C GLN A 483 -1.33 17.22 -0.34
N ALA A 484 -0.62 17.76 -1.34
CA ALA A 484 0.02 16.94 -2.36
C ALA A 484 1.12 16.07 -1.72
N SER A 485 1.17 14.79 -2.09
CA SER A 485 2.12 13.82 -1.52
C SER A 485 2.92 13.11 -2.63
N PRO A 486 3.86 13.83 -3.28
CA PRO A 486 4.54 13.35 -4.48
C PRO A 486 5.54 12.22 -4.23
N LYS A 487 6.12 12.08 -3.04
CA LYS A 487 7.03 10.97 -2.74
C LYS A 487 6.25 9.68 -2.55
N THR A 488 5.21 9.72 -1.72
CA THR A 488 4.31 8.61 -1.45
C THR A 488 3.60 8.15 -2.73
N SER A 489 3.09 9.10 -3.53
CA SER A 489 2.44 8.78 -4.81
C SER A 489 3.39 8.07 -5.79
N ARG A 490 4.63 8.55 -5.94
CA ARG A 490 5.63 7.90 -6.82
C ARG A 490 5.95 6.47 -6.37
N MET A 491 6.14 6.26 -5.07
CA MET A 491 6.38 4.91 -4.54
C MET A 491 5.18 3.99 -4.79
N MET A 492 3.97 4.49 -4.59
CA MET A 492 2.76 3.71 -4.84
C MET A 492 2.60 3.32 -6.33
N TYR A 493 2.93 4.21 -7.27
CA TYR A 493 2.97 3.85 -8.69
C TYR A 493 4.05 2.81 -9.02
N SER A 494 5.21 2.86 -8.36
CA SER A 494 6.26 1.84 -8.49
C SER A 494 5.80 0.47 -7.98
N ILE A 495 5.10 0.44 -6.83
CA ILE A 495 4.47 -0.77 -6.28
C ILE A 495 3.42 -1.31 -7.24
N LEU A 496 2.53 -0.46 -7.74
CA LEU A 496 1.49 -0.83 -8.69
C LEU A 496 2.08 -1.45 -9.96
N HIS A 497 3.12 -0.84 -10.52
CA HIS A 497 3.79 -1.37 -11.72
C HIS A 497 4.44 -2.73 -11.46
N ARG A 498 5.05 -2.95 -10.28
CA ARG A 498 5.55 -4.28 -9.88
C ARG A 498 4.42 -5.31 -9.79
N ALA A 499 3.29 -4.94 -9.17
CA ALA A 499 2.13 -5.81 -9.06
C ALA A 499 1.56 -6.16 -10.44
N GLN A 500 1.36 -5.17 -11.32
CA GLN A 500 0.90 -5.36 -12.70
C GLN A 500 1.80 -6.34 -13.48
N LYS A 501 3.11 -6.16 -13.39
CA LYS A 501 4.09 -7.06 -14.02
C LYS A 501 3.99 -8.49 -13.48
N SER A 502 3.66 -8.67 -12.21
CA SER A 502 3.57 -10.00 -11.58
C SER A 502 2.32 -10.79 -11.98
N VAL A 503 1.21 -10.12 -12.29
CA VAL A 503 -0.07 -10.76 -12.61
C VAL A 503 -0.37 -10.84 -14.11
N GLY A 504 0.32 -10.04 -14.93
CA GLY A 504 0.21 -10.05 -16.39
C GLY A 504 -0.98 -9.25 -16.93
N THR A 505 -2.19 -9.53 -16.48
CA THR A 505 -3.41 -8.80 -16.88
C THR A 505 -3.90 -7.90 -15.75
N TRP A 506 -4.31 -6.67 -16.07
CA TRP A 506 -4.84 -5.71 -15.10
C TRP A 506 -6.29 -5.35 -15.42
N ILE A 507 -7.19 -5.58 -14.47
CA ILE A 507 -8.63 -5.27 -14.57
C ILE A 507 -8.96 -4.07 -13.69
N GLY A 508 -9.74 -3.13 -14.20
CA GLY A 508 -10.16 -1.94 -13.47
C GLY A 508 -9.13 -0.81 -13.43
N SER A 509 -9.49 0.26 -12.74
CA SER A 509 -8.74 1.51 -12.78
C SER A 509 -7.40 1.44 -12.03
N SER A 510 -6.36 1.97 -12.65
CA SER A 510 -5.02 2.17 -12.05
C SER A 510 -4.87 3.50 -11.33
N VAL A 511 -5.97 4.26 -11.16
CA VAL A 511 -5.96 5.57 -10.51
C VAL A 511 -5.72 5.40 -9.01
N ILE A 512 -4.75 6.16 -8.50
CA ILE A 512 -4.42 6.30 -7.08
C ILE A 512 -4.76 7.73 -6.68
N HIS A 513 -5.67 7.88 -5.73
CA HIS A 513 -6.04 9.17 -5.16
C HIS A 513 -5.04 9.57 -4.08
N MET A 514 -4.54 10.80 -4.16
CA MET A 514 -3.55 11.32 -3.22
C MET A 514 -3.51 12.85 -3.27
N GLY A 515 -3.78 13.49 -2.13
CA GLY A 515 -3.79 14.96 -2.05
C GLY A 515 -4.98 15.60 -2.77
N ASP A 516 -6.12 14.92 -2.83
CA ASP A 516 -7.34 15.38 -3.50
C ASP A 516 -8.59 15.26 -2.60
N HIS A 517 -9.80 15.36 -3.14
CA HIS A 517 -11.02 15.29 -2.35
C HIS A 517 -11.37 13.88 -1.86
N ASN A 518 -10.87 12.83 -2.53
CA ASN A 518 -11.11 11.44 -2.17
C ASN A 518 -10.10 10.93 -1.14
N VAL A 519 -8.84 11.34 -1.29
CA VAL A 519 -7.75 11.05 -0.34
C VAL A 519 -7.01 12.36 -0.06
N PRO A 520 -7.43 13.13 0.96
CA PRO A 520 -6.92 14.47 1.25
C PRO A 520 -5.41 14.56 1.48
N ASN A 521 -4.79 13.56 2.10
CA ASN A 521 -3.37 13.59 2.40
C ASN A 521 -2.81 12.17 2.56
N ALA A 522 -1.49 12.05 2.63
CA ALA A 522 -0.81 10.76 2.76
C ALA A 522 -1.14 10.02 4.08
N LEU A 523 -1.55 10.72 5.15
CA LEU A 523 -1.96 10.05 6.40
C LEU A 523 -3.23 9.22 6.18
N LEU A 524 -4.25 9.82 5.57
CA LEU A 524 -5.49 9.12 5.24
C LEU A 524 -5.26 8.01 4.22
N PHE A 525 -4.30 8.19 3.30
CA PHE A 525 -3.89 7.13 2.40
C PHE A 525 -3.33 5.93 3.15
N ILE A 526 -2.26 6.12 3.93
CA ILE A 526 -1.55 5.00 4.54
C ILE A 526 -2.40 4.27 5.58
N ASP A 527 -3.25 4.99 6.32
CA ASP A 527 -4.11 4.41 7.35
C ASP A 527 -5.11 3.39 6.76
N LYS A 528 -5.62 3.64 5.54
CA LYS A 528 -6.50 2.69 4.81
C LYS A 528 -5.82 1.32 4.63
N TYR A 529 -4.55 1.30 4.24
CA TYR A 529 -3.83 0.05 3.98
C TYR A 529 -3.38 -0.67 5.25
N THR A 530 -3.33 0.01 6.40
CA THR A 530 -3.12 -0.67 7.69
C THR A 530 -4.26 -1.59 8.09
N GLN A 531 -5.43 -1.46 7.46
CA GLN A 531 -6.63 -2.21 7.81
C GLN A 531 -6.69 -3.58 7.11
N ILE A 532 -5.90 -3.80 6.06
CA ILE A 532 -5.94 -5.04 5.26
C ILE A 532 -5.78 -6.28 6.14
N TYR A 533 -4.77 -6.29 7.02
CA TYR A 533 -4.52 -7.46 7.86
C TYR A 533 -5.67 -7.71 8.85
N ARG A 534 -6.31 -6.64 9.37
CA ARG A 534 -7.43 -6.78 10.29
C ARG A 534 -8.61 -7.49 9.66
N ILE A 535 -8.72 -7.41 8.34
CA ILE A 535 -9.78 -8.07 7.59
C ILE A 535 -9.35 -9.48 7.19
N LEU A 536 -8.18 -9.63 6.59
CA LEU A 536 -7.75 -10.93 6.04
C LEU A 536 -7.32 -11.93 7.12
N LEU A 537 -6.72 -11.47 8.23
CA LEU A 537 -6.22 -12.35 9.28
C LEU A 537 -7.36 -13.12 9.97
N PRO A 538 -8.49 -12.50 10.39
CA PRO A 538 -9.62 -13.26 10.94
C PRO A 538 -10.20 -14.29 9.97
N VAL A 539 -10.30 -13.97 8.68
CA VAL A 539 -10.75 -14.91 7.65
C VAL A 539 -9.77 -16.09 7.57
N CYS A 540 -8.48 -15.82 7.44
CA CYS A 540 -7.43 -16.83 7.43
C CYS A 540 -7.45 -17.72 8.67
N ASN A 541 -7.57 -17.13 9.86
CA ASN A 541 -7.62 -17.85 11.13
C ASN A 541 -8.84 -18.77 11.20
N THR A 542 -10.02 -18.27 10.79
CA THR A 542 -11.26 -19.06 10.73
C THR A 542 -11.06 -20.27 9.82
N LEU A 543 -10.60 -20.06 8.59
CA LEU A 543 -10.40 -21.14 7.60
C LEU A 543 -9.40 -22.20 8.10
N SER A 544 -8.27 -21.78 8.69
CA SER A 544 -7.29 -22.73 9.23
C SER A 544 -7.78 -23.55 10.42
N GLN A 545 -8.76 -23.06 11.16
CA GLN A 545 -9.30 -23.75 12.34
C GLN A 545 -10.45 -24.70 12.02
N ILE A 546 -11.10 -24.58 10.86
CA ILE A 546 -12.21 -25.46 10.43
C ILE A 546 -11.86 -26.95 10.57
N PRO A 547 -10.68 -27.45 10.11
CA PRO A 547 -10.32 -28.85 10.29
C PRO A 547 -10.18 -29.26 11.76
N SER A 548 -9.76 -28.34 12.63
CA SER A 548 -9.65 -28.58 14.08
C SER A 548 -11.04 -28.65 14.73
N LEU A 549 -11.97 -27.79 14.33
CA LEU A 549 -13.37 -27.84 14.80
C LEU A 549 -14.03 -29.17 14.41
N ALA A 550 -13.77 -29.64 13.19
CA ALA A 550 -14.28 -30.90 12.66
C ALA A 550 -13.78 -32.15 13.42
N LYS A 551 -12.73 -32.04 14.28
CA LYS A 551 -12.30 -33.13 15.17
C LYS A 551 -13.27 -33.38 16.32
N ARG A 552 -14.12 -32.40 16.67
CA ARG A 552 -15.13 -32.54 17.73
C ARG A 552 -16.43 -33.10 17.13
N PRO A 553 -16.92 -34.28 17.54
CA PRO A 553 -18.07 -34.94 16.89
C PRO A 553 -19.34 -34.08 16.80
N ALA A 554 -19.68 -33.35 17.86
CA ALA A 554 -20.86 -32.49 17.88
C ALA A 554 -20.78 -31.33 16.87
N LEU A 555 -19.59 -30.71 16.73
CA LEU A 555 -19.37 -29.64 15.75
C LEU A 555 -19.28 -30.19 14.34
N ARG A 556 -18.74 -31.41 14.18
CA ARG A 556 -18.71 -32.09 12.88
C ARG A 556 -20.12 -32.34 12.35
N SER A 557 -21.02 -32.87 13.18
CA SER A 557 -22.43 -33.06 12.80
C SER A 557 -23.04 -31.75 12.34
N TYR A 558 -22.91 -30.68 13.13
CA TYR A 558 -23.42 -29.35 12.76
C TYR A 558 -22.88 -28.87 11.40
N ILE A 559 -21.57 -29.02 11.15
CA ILE A 559 -20.95 -28.61 9.88
C ILE A 559 -21.47 -29.44 8.71
N ASP A 560 -21.58 -30.76 8.89
CA ASP A 560 -22.05 -31.66 7.85
C ASP A 560 -23.55 -31.46 7.56
N ASP A 561 -24.37 -31.19 8.58
CA ASP A 561 -25.81 -30.96 8.44
C ASP A 561 -26.13 -29.62 7.73
N GLU A 562 -25.43 -28.53 8.09
CA GLU A 562 -25.70 -27.19 7.55
C GLU A 562 -24.97 -26.89 6.23
N PHE A 563 -23.73 -27.39 6.09
CA PHE A 563 -22.82 -27.05 4.99
C PHE A 563 -22.41 -28.26 4.14
N GLY A 564 -22.69 -29.49 4.59
CA GLY A 564 -22.41 -30.74 3.87
C GLY A 564 -21.01 -31.31 4.09
N SER A 565 -19.99 -30.47 4.25
CA SER A 565 -18.64 -30.89 4.67
C SER A 565 -17.78 -29.70 5.11
N PRO A 566 -16.68 -29.92 5.86
CA PRO A 566 -15.71 -28.86 6.19
C PRO A 566 -15.12 -28.15 4.96
N GLU A 567 -14.90 -28.89 3.87
CA GLU A 567 -14.38 -28.36 2.60
C GLU A 567 -15.43 -27.49 1.89
N LYS A 568 -16.70 -27.89 1.92
CA LYS A 568 -17.81 -27.10 1.38
C LYS A 568 -18.03 -25.81 2.17
N LEU A 569 -17.94 -25.87 3.50
CA LEU A 569 -17.98 -24.69 4.37
C LEU A 569 -16.83 -23.72 4.03
N THR A 570 -15.61 -24.24 3.91
CA THR A 570 -14.43 -23.45 3.52
C THR A 570 -14.66 -22.77 2.17
N ARG A 571 -15.13 -23.53 1.18
CA ARG A 571 -15.41 -23.01 -0.16
C ARG A 571 -16.52 -21.96 -0.15
N GLU A 572 -17.55 -22.14 0.66
CA GLU A 572 -18.66 -21.17 0.75
C GLU A 572 -18.20 -19.83 1.30
N ILE A 573 -17.41 -19.82 2.38
CA ILE A 573 -16.82 -18.60 2.94
C ILE A 573 -15.96 -17.91 1.88
N LEU A 574 -15.12 -18.67 1.17
CA LEU A 574 -14.24 -18.14 0.13
C LEU A 574 -15.01 -17.59 -1.07
N VAL A 575 -16.05 -18.28 -1.57
CA VAL A 575 -16.90 -17.80 -2.66
C VAL A 575 -17.55 -16.47 -2.27
N ASP A 576 -18.15 -16.40 -1.09
CA ASP A 576 -18.82 -15.18 -0.63
C ASP A 576 -17.83 -14.02 -0.50
N PHE A 577 -16.67 -14.26 0.11
CA PHE A 577 -15.62 -13.25 0.27
C PHE A 577 -15.04 -12.79 -1.08
N PHE A 578 -14.70 -13.70 -1.99
CA PHE A 578 -14.10 -13.34 -3.28
C PHE A 578 -15.08 -12.71 -4.27
N ARG A 579 -16.39 -12.96 -4.12
CA ARG A 579 -17.43 -12.22 -4.85
C ARG A 579 -17.64 -10.85 -4.20
N HIS A 580 -18.12 -10.83 -2.97
CA HIS A 580 -18.70 -9.65 -2.34
C HIS A 580 -17.71 -8.76 -1.60
N GLY A 581 -16.51 -9.27 -1.30
CA GLY A 581 -15.39 -8.43 -0.88
C GLY A 581 -14.78 -7.61 -2.03
N PHE A 582 -15.05 -7.98 -3.28
CA PHE A 582 -14.42 -7.38 -4.47
C PHE A 582 -15.44 -7.02 -5.56
N ASP A 583 -16.64 -6.58 -5.17
CA ASP A 583 -17.76 -6.30 -6.09
C ASP A 583 -18.07 -4.81 -6.31
N GLY A 584 -17.25 -3.91 -5.76
CA GLY A 584 -17.43 -2.46 -5.83
C GLY A 584 -18.52 -1.90 -4.93
N SER A 585 -19.10 -2.71 -4.04
CA SER A 585 -20.05 -2.26 -3.02
C SER A 585 -19.39 -1.34 -1.97
N GLY A 586 -20.21 -0.61 -1.20
CA GLY A 586 -19.76 0.27 -0.10
C GLY A 586 -19.38 1.71 -0.49
N ALA A 587 -19.25 2.03 -1.77
CA ALA A 587 -19.03 3.41 -2.22
C ALA A 587 -20.33 4.24 -2.21
N ASP A 588 -20.27 5.55 -1.96
CA ASP A 588 -21.47 6.39 -1.94
C ASP A 588 -22.09 6.53 -3.34
N ASN A 589 -21.24 6.61 -4.38
CA ASN A 589 -21.66 6.88 -5.76
C ASN A 589 -21.19 5.79 -6.73
N PHE A 590 -21.84 5.61 -7.89
CA PHE A 590 -21.38 4.70 -8.94
C PHE A 590 -19.98 5.07 -9.46
N PHE A 591 -19.63 6.35 -9.41
CA PHE A 591 -18.34 6.90 -9.84
C PHE A 591 -17.17 6.42 -8.96
N ASP A 592 -17.39 6.32 -7.65
CA ASP A 592 -16.41 5.85 -6.67
C ASP A 592 -16.50 4.34 -6.42
N ALA A 593 -17.33 3.62 -7.20
CA ALA A 593 -17.59 2.20 -7.04
C ALA A 593 -16.35 1.37 -7.39
N GLY A 594 -15.48 1.18 -6.40
CA GLY A 594 -14.52 0.08 -6.24
C GLY A 594 -13.40 -0.09 -7.26
N SER A 595 -13.49 0.50 -8.45
CA SER A 595 -12.59 0.18 -9.55
C SER A 595 -11.20 0.79 -9.39
N CYS A 596 -11.09 1.95 -8.75
CA CYS A 596 -9.79 2.58 -8.44
C CYS A 596 -9.04 1.81 -7.35
N ILE A 597 -7.74 2.03 -7.25
CA ILE A 597 -6.87 1.30 -6.32
C ILE A 597 -7.37 1.43 -4.88
N ASP A 598 -7.73 2.65 -4.48
CA ASP A 598 -8.22 2.95 -3.14
C ASP A 598 -9.65 2.44 -2.90
N GLY A 599 -10.45 2.30 -3.95
CA GLY A 599 -11.84 1.83 -3.88
C GLY A 599 -11.96 0.33 -3.63
N ARG A 600 -10.93 -0.47 -3.93
CA ARG A 600 -10.93 -1.93 -3.73
C ARG A 600 -11.11 -2.34 -2.27
N LEU A 601 -10.60 -1.54 -1.34
CA LEU A 601 -10.74 -1.77 0.10
C LEU A 601 -12.16 -1.48 0.60
N THR A 602 -12.89 -0.59 -0.05
CA THR A 602 -14.25 -0.18 0.36
C THR A 602 -15.23 -1.35 0.32
N SER A 603 -15.16 -2.21 -0.70
CA SER A 603 -16.04 -3.39 -0.81
C SER A 603 -15.74 -4.45 0.25
N VAL A 604 -14.47 -4.63 0.58
CA VAL A 604 -14.08 -5.53 1.67
C VAL A 604 -14.60 -5.00 3.01
N TRP A 605 -14.57 -3.69 3.25
CA TRP A 605 -15.17 -3.08 4.44
C TRP A 605 -16.68 -3.31 4.51
N ASN A 606 -17.38 -3.14 3.38
CA ASN A 606 -18.80 -3.43 3.29
C ASN A 606 -19.12 -4.93 3.48
N TRP A 607 -18.23 -5.83 3.06
CA TRP A 607 -18.38 -7.24 3.38
C TRP A 607 -18.26 -7.50 4.88
N CYS A 608 -17.27 -6.87 5.54
CA CYS A 608 -17.05 -7.00 6.98
C CYS A 608 -18.27 -6.53 7.79
N SER A 609 -18.89 -5.41 7.41
CA SER A 609 -20.08 -4.87 8.09
C SER A 609 -21.32 -5.75 7.93
N ASN A 610 -21.31 -6.69 6.99
CA ASN A 610 -22.41 -7.62 6.76
C ASN A 610 -22.09 -9.05 7.25
N LEU A 611 -20.91 -9.30 7.83
CA LEU A 611 -20.49 -10.63 8.24
C LEU A 611 -21.47 -11.28 9.23
N GLU A 612 -21.98 -10.52 10.19
CA GLU A 612 -22.95 -10.98 11.20
C GLU A 612 -24.27 -11.50 10.61
N LYS A 613 -24.61 -11.09 9.38
CA LYS A 613 -25.80 -11.51 8.65
C LYS A 613 -25.58 -12.78 7.84
N LYS A 614 -24.33 -13.24 7.71
CA LYS A 614 -23.96 -14.42 6.91
C LYS A 614 -24.23 -15.68 7.74
N ARG A 615 -24.77 -16.72 7.10
CA ARG A 615 -25.14 -17.96 7.80
C ARG A 615 -23.96 -18.71 8.43
N TYR A 616 -22.74 -18.50 7.93
CA TYR A 616 -21.51 -19.07 8.48
C TYR A 616 -20.90 -18.21 9.60
N PHE A 617 -21.53 -17.11 10.03
CA PHE A 617 -21.06 -16.30 11.15
C PHE A 617 -20.82 -17.08 12.45
N PRO A 618 -21.65 -18.08 12.83
CA PRO A 618 -21.36 -18.91 14.00
C PRO A 618 -20.01 -19.63 13.93
N ILE A 619 -19.52 -19.97 12.73
CA ILE A 619 -18.20 -20.59 12.55
C ILE A 619 -17.08 -19.62 12.93
N PHE A 620 -17.20 -18.34 12.53
CA PHE A 620 -16.26 -17.31 12.95
C PHE A 620 -16.18 -17.25 14.48
N LEU A 621 -17.33 -17.19 15.16
CA LEU A 621 -17.39 -17.18 16.64
C LEU A 621 -16.72 -18.42 17.26
N LEU A 622 -16.99 -19.61 16.71
CA LEU A 622 -16.40 -20.87 17.19
C LEU A 622 -14.87 -20.94 17.03
N THR A 623 -14.31 -20.17 16.09
CA THR A 623 -12.85 -20.04 15.87
C THR A 623 -12.20 -18.92 16.68
N GLY A 624 -12.94 -18.27 17.59
CA GLY A 624 -12.45 -17.20 18.45
C GLY A 624 -12.58 -15.80 17.86
N PHE A 625 -13.42 -15.61 16.83
CA PHE A 625 -13.69 -14.29 16.29
C PHE A 625 -14.45 -13.41 17.29
N VAL A 626 -13.88 -12.25 17.64
CA VAL A 626 -14.50 -11.26 18.54
C VAL A 626 -14.93 -9.96 17.84
N GLY A 627 -14.63 -9.83 16.54
CA GLY A 627 -14.89 -8.62 15.73
C GLY A 627 -13.60 -8.05 15.12
N PHE A 628 -13.66 -7.40 13.96
CA PHE A 628 -12.49 -6.96 13.17
C PHE A 628 -11.52 -5.99 13.87
N ASP A 629 -11.94 -5.37 14.97
CA ASP A 629 -11.10 -4.52 15.83
C ASP A 629 -10.60 -5.22 17.10
N GLY A 630 -10.83 -6.52 17.24
CA GLY A 630 -10.41 -7.35 18.36
C GLY A 630 -8.90 -7.49 18.51
N GLU A 631 -8.47 -7.93 19.69
CA GLU A 631 -7.10 -8.38 19.94
C GLU A 631 -7.01 -9.88 19.61
N TRP A 632 -6.07 -10.27 18.75
CA TRP A 632 -5.93 -11.63 18.18
C TRP A 632 -4.60 -12.27 18.56
#